data_AF-A0A4U7C0T4-F1
#
_entry.id   AF-A0A4U7C0T4-F1
#
_cell.length_a   1.000
_cell.length_b   1.000
_cell.length_c   1.000
_cell.angle_alpha   90.00
_cell.angle_beta   90.00
_cell.angle_gamma   90.00
#
_symmetry.space_group_name_H-M   'P 1'
#
loop_
_entity.id
_entity.type
_entity.pdbx_description
1 polymer ?
#
loop_
_entity_poly.entity_id
_entity_poly.type
_entity_poly.pdbx_seq_one_letter_code
_entity_poly.pdbx_strand_id
1 'polypeptide(L)'
;MSGTQSLPTVVRALEDKAKEHKQAENTQFHVSVARHNISEVNGELDELVESLEDLLYYKTVLEKAFDGSVPTMTSSAVQAAEKAVKTTQDDLLENVQSGEVGDDEADLDSDEDQSDLEVQLTSEVQKQIQQIQSAKQQVDNVRETIEGKLEAEQEEWNEKINAAEELQKILGGQNGDFSRTLNHMYKLLNRKLMKSTGTGSPFASKWKNAVSNWEEHQSLQSFEDFQEKHNLSDSTVEDVKTLSKSQQLTLADVSLDSLEEMKRVDELESAVELSL
;
A
#
# COMPACT_ATOMS: atom_id res chain seq x y z
N MET A 1 17.80 -9.48 80.27
CA MET A 1 16.40 -9.03 80.07
C MET A 1 16.39 -8.10 78.87
N SER A 2 15.53 -8.41 77.91
CA SER A 2 15.41 -7.74 76.62
C SER A 2 15.13 -6.26 76.78
N GLY A 3 15.97 -5.42 76.18
CA GLY A 3 15.76 -3.98 76.14
C GLY A 3 14.47 -3.69 75.39
N THR A 4 13.45 -3.26 76.11
CA THR A 4 12.27 -2.62 75.52
C THR A 4 12.75 -1.39 74.76
N GLN A 5 12.78 -1.48 73.41
CA GLN A 5 12.89 -0.29 72.59
C GLN A 5 11.81 0.70 73.04
N SER A 6 12.21 1.93 73.32
CA SER A 6 11.25 2.94 73.76
C SER A 6 10.19 3.13 72.66
N LEU A 7 8.92 3.24 73.03
CA LEU A 7 7.81 3.47 72.08
C LEU A 7 8.14 4.53 71.00
N PRO A 8 8.77 5.67 71.32
CA PRO A 8 9.17 6.68 70.33
C PRO A 8 10.11 6.17 69.23
N THR A 9 10.97 5.19 69.53
CA THR A 9 11.90 4.60 68.56
C THR A 9 11.18 3.68 67.58
N VAL A 10 10.19 2.95 68.06
CA VAL A 10 9.37 2.06 67.23
C VAL A 10 8.45 2.86 66.32
N VAL A 11 7.87 3.96 66.83
CA VAL A 11 7.02 4.87 66.05
C VAL A 11 7.79 5.51 64.90
N ARG A 12 9.00 6.04 65.15
CA ARG A 12 9.85 6.59 64.07
C ARG A 12 10.22 5.56 63.01
N ALA A 13 10.59 4.35 63.41
CA ALA A 13 10.90 3.28 62.45
C ALA A 13 9.68 2.88 61.59
N LEU A 14 8.46 3.02 62.14
CA LEU A 14 7.21 2.81 61.42
C LEU A 14 6.91 3.98 60.47
N GLU A 15 7.13 5.22 60.89
CA GLU A 15 7.01 6.42 60.04
C GLU A 15 7.96 6.37 58.85
N ASP A 16 9.24 6.01 59.09
CA ASP A 16 10.24 5.85 58.03
C ASP A 16 9.84 4.76 57.03
N LYS A 17 9.35 3.62 57.53
CA LYS A 17 8.92 2.50 56.69
C LYS A 17 7.64 2.81 55.90
N ALA A 18 6.71 3.56 56.51
CA ALA A 18 5.51 4.03 55.81
C ALA A 18 5.88 5.02 54.70
N LYS A 19 6.86 5.89 54.94
CA LYS A 19 7.38 6.81 53.92
C LYS A 19 8.07 6.07 52.78
N GLU A 20 8.90 5.09 53.07
CA GLU A 20 9.51 4.22 52.05
C GLU A 20 8.45 3.47 51.23
N HIS A 21 7.40 2.96 51.88
CA HIS A 21 6.29 2.29 51.19
C HIS A 21 5.53 3.25 50.27
N LYS A 22 5.15 4.44 50.76
CA LYS A 22 4.48 5.49 49.97
C LYS A 22 5.31 5.87 48.74
N GLN A 23 6.63 6.01 48.91
CA GLN A 23 7.56 6.27 47.80
C GLN A 23 7.64 5.11 46.80
N ALA A 24 7.65 3.87 47.28
CA ALA A 24 7.68 2.69 46.42
C ALA A 24 6.38 2.53 45.60
N GLU A 25 5.22 2.76 46.22
CA GLU A 25 3.91 2.76 45.54
C GLU A 25 3.83 3.88 44.50
N ASN A 26 4.25 5.09 44.86
CA ASN A 26 4.30 6.21 43.93
C ASN A 26 5.23 5.92 42.73
N THR A 27 6.40 5.34 43.00
CA THR A 27 7.32 4.90 41.94
C THR A 27 6.69 3.83 41.03
N GLN A 28 5.97 2.85 41.58
CA GLN A 28 5.30 1.82 40.80
C GLN A 28 4.16 2.38 39.94
N PHE A 29 3.41 3.34 40.46
CA PHE A 29 2.39 4.06 39.71
C PHE A 29 3.00 4.80 38.51
N HIS A 30 4.05 5.59 38.72
CA HIS A 30 4.74 6.30 37.64
C HIS A 30 5.36 5.36 36.60
N VAL A 31 5.93 4.23 37.01
CA VAL A 31 6.44 3.21 36.07
C VAL A 31 5.29 2.64 35.22
N SER A 32 4.11 2.45 35.80
CA SER A 32 2.94 1.93 35.07
C SER A 32 2.43 2.96 34.06
N VAL A 33 2.35 4.24 34.43
CA VAL A 33 2.05 5.37 33.51
C VAL A 33 3.05 5.44 32.37
N ALA A 34 4.34 5.41 32.66
CA ALA A 34 5.38 5.45 31.64
C ALA A 34 5.28 4.27 30.66
N ARG A 35 5.04 3.05 31.17
CA ARG A 35 4.87 1.86 30.32
C ARG A 35 3.66 1.94 29.41
N HIS A 36 2.53 2.41 29.94
CA HIS A 36 1.32 2.61 29.15
C HIS A 36 1.56 3.64 28.04
N ASN A 37 2.08 4.81 28.39
CA ASN A 37 2.37 5.88 27.43
C ASN A 37 3.33 5.45 26.32
N ILE A 38 4.39 4.72 26.66
CA ILE A 38 5.34 4.16 25.67
C ILE A 38 4.63 3.17 24.75
N SER A 39 3.73 2.34 25.30
CA SER A 39 2.96 1.38 24.49
C SER A 39 2.06 2.08 23.49
N GLU A 40 1.34 3.13 23.90
CA GLU A 40 0.45 3.89 23.02
C GLU A 40 1.24 4.59 21.90
N VAL A 41 2.34 5.25 22.24
CA VAL A 41 3.21 5.91 21.26
C VAL A 41 3.81 4.92 20.27
N ASN A 42 4.27 3.76 20.75
CA ASN A 42 4.81 2.73 19.86
C ASN A 42 3.75 2.18 18.91
N GLY A 43 2.50 1.99 19.36
CA GLY A 43 1.40 1.58 18.50
C GLY A 43 1.18 2.57 17.35
N GLU A 44 1.13 3.87 17.66
CA GLU A 44 0.97 4.92 16.65
C GLU A 44 2.16 5.02 15.69
N LEU A 45 3.38 4.80 16.19
CA LEU A 45 4.58 4.75 15.35
C LEU A 45 4.58 3.53 14.43
N ASP A 46 4.15 2.36 14.91
CA ASP A 46 4.04 1.13 14.12
C ASP A 46 3.02 1.35 12.97
N GLU A 47 1.87 1.96 13.25
CA GLU A 47 0.90 2.31 12.21
C GLU A 47 1.46 3.32 11.19
N LEU A 48 2.23 4.31 11.63
CA LEU A 48 2.90 5.26 10.72
C LEU A 48 3.94 4.55 9.84
N VAL A 49 4.69 3.59 10.39
CA VAL A 49 5.66 2.79 9.64
C VAL A 49 4.95 1.96 8.58
N GLU A 50 3.85 1.28 8.91
CA GLU A 50 3.04 0.53 7.93
C GLU A 50 2.56 1.43 6.78
N SER A 51 2.01 2.61 7.10
CA SER A 51 1.59 3.59 6.09
C SER A 51 2.76 4.06 5.19
N LEU A 52 3.97 4.22 5.74
CA LEU A 52 5.16 4.58 4.97
C LEU A 52 5.66 3.45 4.08
N GLU A 53 5.59 2.20 4.55
CA GLU A 53 5.93 1.01 3.76
C GLU A 53 5.00 0.85 2.57
N ASP A 54 3.69 1.03 2.78
CA ASP A 54 2.70 1.07 1.72
C ASP A 54 2.99 2.19 0.72
N LEU A 55 3.23 3.40 1.21
CA LEU A 55 3.55 4.55 0.37
C LEU A 55 4.79 4.24 -0.49
N LEU A 56 5.85 3.67 0.10
CA LEU A 56 7.06 3.30 -0.62
C LEU A 56 6.79 2.25 -1.70
N TYR A 57 5.97 1.24 -1.39
CA TYR A 57 5.56 0.22 -2.33
C TYR A 57 4.85 0.85 -3.53
N TYR A 58 3.77 1.62 -3.30
CA TYR A 58 2.97 2.19 -4.39
C TYR A 58 3.72 3.25 -5.17
N LYS A 59 4.52 4.10 -4.50
CA LYS A 59 5.43 5.05 -5.16
C LYS A 59 6.36 4.34 -6.12
N THR A 60 6.97 3.25 -5.67
CA THR A 60 7.91 2.47 -6.49
C THR A 60 7.22 1.82 -7.67
N VAL A 61 6.02 1.27 -7.48
CA VAL A 61 5.23 0.69 -8.57
C VAL A 61 4.88 1.76 -9.60
N LEU A 62 4.35 2.92 -9.17
CA LEU A 62 3.99 4.01 -10.07
C LEU A 62 5.19 4.50 -10.88
N GLU A 63 6.30 4.84 -10.21
CA GLU A 63 7.49 5.39 -10.86
C GLU A 63 8.25 4.38 -11.72
N LYS A 64 8.38 3.13 -11.25
CA LYS A 64 9.28 2.17 -11.90
C LYS A 64 8.56 1.19 -12.80
N ALA A 65 7.28 0.93 -12.61
CA ALA A 65 6.52 0.01 -13.44
C ALA A 65 5.76 0.78 -14.54
N PHE A 66 5.11 1.88 -14.17
CA PHE A 66 4.27 2.67 -15.07
C PHE A 66 4.92 3.98 -15.52
N ASP A 67 6.15 4.25 -15.09
CA ASP A 67 6.89 5.49 -15.38
C ASP A 67 6.07 6.77 -15.02
N GLY A 68 5.17 6.63 -14.04
CA GLY A 68 4.24 7.65 -13.58
C GLY A 68 4.89 8.66 -12.62
N SER A 69 4.31 9.85 -12.55
CA SER A 69 4.81 10.93 -11.70
C SER A 69 4.19 10.93 -10.31
N VAL A 70 5.03 10.92 -9.28
CA VAL A 70 4.59 10.97 -7.88
C VAL A 70 4.02 12.35 -7.51
N PRO A 71 3.03 12.41 -6.60
CA PRO A 71 2.50 13.67 -6.10
C PRO A 71 3.60 14.54 -5.48
N THR A 72 3.55 15.86 -5.72
CA THR A 72 4.51 16.82 -5.16
C THR A 72 4.53 16.83 -3.63
N MET A 73 3.40 16.47 -3.00
CA MET A 73 3.25 16.38 -1.55
C MET A 73 3.94 15.16 -0.91
N THR A 74 4.48 14.23 -1.71
CA THR A 74 5.16 13.02 -1.21
C THR A 74 6.33 13.39 -0.30
N SER A 75 7.18 14.33 -0.72
CA SER A 75 8.34 14.75 0.06
C SER A 75 7.95 15.42 1.38
N SER A 76 6.90 16.25 1.38
CA SER A 76 6.42 16.89 2.60
C SER A 76 5.80 15.89 3.57
N ALA A 77 5.08 14.89 3.08
CA ALA A 77 4.49 13.84 3.93
C ALA A 77 5.61 13.00 4.60
N VAL A 78 6.64 12.61 3.86
CA VAL A 78 7.81 11.91 4.41
C VAL A 78 8.54 12.78 5.45
N GLN A 79 8.75 14.07 5.17
CA GLN A 79 9.35 14.99 6.13
C GLN A 79 8.51 15.18 7.40
N ALA A 80 7.18 15.19 7.27
CA ALA A 80 6.28 15.26 8.42
C ALA A 80 6.40 14.01 9.29
N ALA A 81 6.50 12.83 8.67
CA ALA A 81 6.74 11.58 9.38
C ALA A 81 8.11 11.54 10.07
N GLU A 82 9.19 11.91 9.36
CA GLU A 82 10.54 12.02 9.95
C GLU A 82 10.57 12.97 11.15
N LYS A 83 9.88 14.11 11.04
CA LYS A 83 9.77 15.09 12.13
C LYS A 83 9.01 14.50 13.33
N ALA A 84 7.88 13.83 13.10
CA ALA A 84 7.11 13.21 14.17
C ALA A 84 7.94 12.18 14.94
N VAL A 85 8.63 11.27 14.25
CA VAL A 85 9.52 10.27 14.87
C VAL A 85 10.64 10.94 15.69
N LYS A 86 11.27 11.98 15.13
CA LYS A 86 12.37 12.68 15.82
C LYS A 86 11.89 13.42 17.07
N THR A 87 10.77 14.14 16.98
CA THR A 87 10.19 14.85 18.12
C THR A 87 9.81 13.88 19.23
N THR A 88 9.19 12.74 18.90
CA THR A 88 8.89 11.68 19.88
C THR A 88 10.15 11.19 20.59
N GLN A 89 11.25 10.97 19.88
CA GLN A 89 12.51 10.52 20.50
C GLN A 89 13.12 11.57 21.43
N ASP A 90 13.18 12.84 21.00
CA ASP A 90 13.77 13.93 21.77
C ASP A 90 12.96 14.21 23.06
N ASP A 91 11.63 14.24 22.96
CA ASP A 91 10.74 14.53 24.09
C ASP A 91 10.66 13.35 25.09
N LEU A 92 10.70 12.09 24.62
CA LEU A 92 10.78 10.92 25.52
C LEU A 92 12.10 10.90 26.31
N LEU A 93 13.20 11.34 25.70
CA LEU A 93 14.50 11.43 26.37
C LEU A 93 14.55 12.59 27.38
N GLU A 94 13.93 13.73 27.06
CA GLU A 94 13.82 14.87 27.97
C GLU A 94 12.99 14.51 29.21
N ASN A 95 11.88 13.78 29.07
CA ASN A 95 11.05 13.36 30.21
C ASN A 95 11.77 12.38 31.17
N VAL A 96 12.69 11.56 30.67
CA VAL A 96 13.50 10.67 31.52
C VAL A 96 14.61 11.44 32.26
N GLN A 97 15.13 12.51 31.66
CA GLN A 97 16.24 13.32 32.21
C GLN A 97 15.78 14.46 33.11
N SER A 98 14.63 15.07 32.81
CA SER A 98 14.12 16.24 33.52
C SER A 98 13.70 15.96 34.94
N GLY A 99 13.59 14.69 35.36
CA GLY A 99 13.47 14.34 36.78
C GLY A 99 12.37 15.11 37.50
N GLU A 100 11.36 15.60 36.77
CA GLU A 100 10.07 16.01 37.31
C GLU A 100 9.31 14.70 37.58
N VAL A 101 9.95 13.86 38.40
CA VAL A 101 9.25 13.09 39.42
C VAL A 101 8.63 14.20 40.26
N GLY A 102 7.43 14.62 39.85
CA GLY A 102 6.74 15.72 40.47
C GLY A 102 6.78 15.51 41.98
N ASP A 103 7.12 16.58 42.68
CA ASP A 103 6.83 16.77 44.11
C ASP A 103 5.29 16.85 44.33
N ASP A 104 4.49 16.47 43.33
CA ASP A 104 3.09 16.07 43.46
C ASP A 104 3.09 14.83 44.35
N GLU A 105 3.12 15.09 45.65
CA GLU A 105 2.41 14.32 46.66
C GLU A 105 1.04 13.98 46.06
N ALA A 106 0.95 12.85 45.35
CA ALA A 106 -0.30 12.16 45.22
C ALA A 106 -0.75 11.93 46.66
N ASP A 107 -1.74 12.70 47.08
CA ASP A 107 -2.43 12.54 48.35
C ASP A 107 -3.07 11.15 48.33
N LEU A 108 -2.29 10.14 48.70
CA LEU A 108 -2.71 8.76 48.95
C LEU A 108 -3.51 8.67 50.26
N ASP A 109 -4.29 9.71 50.58
CA ASP A 109 -5.17 9.78 51.75
C ASP A 109 -6.62 9.42 51.38
N SER A 110 -6.88 9.08 50.11
CA SER A 110 -8.18 8.57 49.67
C SER A 110 -8.20 7.04 49.73
N ASP A 111 -8.86 6.52 50.77
CA ASP A 111 -9.37 5.15 50.94
C ASP A 111 -10.40 4.77 49.84
N GLU A 112 -10.08 4.99 48.55
CA GLU A 112 -10.94 4.59 47.44
C GLU A 112 -10.24 3.50 46.60
N ASP A 113 -10.90 2.33 46.59
CA ASP A 113 -10.68 1.13 45.77
C ASP A 113 -9.51 1.17 44.76
N GLN A 114 -8.44 0.44 45.10
CA GLN A 114 -7.28 0.18 44.23
C GLN A 114 -7.56 -0.74 43.02
N SER A 115 -8.81 -0.87 42.56
CA SER A 115 -9.17 -1.84 41.51
C SER A 115 -9.29 -1.29 40.09
N ASP A 116 -9.21 0.03 39.86
CA ASP A 116 -9.30 0.61 38.51
C ASP A 116 -8.55 1.95 38.41
N LEU A 117 -7.25 1.97 38.72
CA LEU A 117 -6.39 3.08 38.30
C LEU A 117 -6.18 2.99 36.78
N GLU A 118 -7.17 3.50 36.03
CA GLU A 118 -7.08 3.71 34.59
C GLU A 118 -5.85 4.60 34.34
N VAL A 119 -4.80 4.01 33.81
CA VAL A 119 -3.51 4.67 33.62
C VAL A 119 -3.70 5.71 32.51
N GLN A 120 -3.84 6.99 32.87
CA GLN A 120 -4.11 8.06 31.91
C GLN A 120 -2.84 8.49 31.16
N LEU A 121 -3.01 8.84 29.89
CA LEU A 121 -1.99 9.49 29.08
C LEU A 121 -1.61 10.84 29.68
N THR A 122 -0.32 11.17 29.65
CA THR A 122 0.12 12.54 29.97
C THR A 122 -0.21 13.48 28.82
N SER A 123 -0.41 14.76 29.11
CA SER A 123 -0.71 15.79 28.10
C SER A 123 0.36 15.89 27.01
N GLU A 124 1.64 15.70 27.36
CA GLU A 124 2.73 15.70 26.38
C GLU A 124 2.67 14.47 25.46
N VAL A 125 2.39 13.29 26.01
CA VAL A 125 2.22 12.05 25.21
C VAL A 125 1.01 12.17 24.29
N GLN A 126 -0.09 12.75 24.77
CA GLN A 126 -1.26 13.01 23.94
C GLN A 126 -0.92 13.93 22.75
N LYS A 127 -0.10 14.97 22.98
CA LYS A 127 0.37 15.86 21.92
C LYS A 127 1.30 15.17 20.93
N GLN A 128 2.14 14.25 21.39
CA GLN A 128 2.98 13.42 20.51
C GLN A 128 2.14 12.48 19.64
N ILE A 129 1.17 11.77 20.23
CA ILE A 129 0.23 10.92 19.51
C ILE A 129 -0.49 11.72 18.42
N GLN A 130 -0.98 12.92 18.74
CA GLN A 130 -1.61 13.79 17.73
C GLN A 130 -0.67 14.19 16.58
N GLN A 131 0.62 14.39 16.85
CA GLN A 131 1.61 14.70 15.81
C GLN A 131 1.89 13.49 14.91
N ILE A 132 2.01 12.29 15.50
CA ILE A 132 2.19 11.03 14.76
C ILE A 132 0.96 10.78 13.88
N GLN A 133 -0.25 10.88 14.43
CA GLN A 133 -1.51 10.74 13.70
C GLN A 133 -1.63 11.75 12.56
N SER A 134 -1.23 13.01 12.78
CA SER A 134 -1.25 14.04 11.74
C SER A 134 -0.25 13.74 10.61
N ALA A 135 0.93 13.23 10.93
CA ALA A 135 1.91 12.80 9.94
C ALA A 135 1.41 11.58 9.16
N LYS A 136 0.83 10.60 9.85
CA LYS A 136 0.21 9.41 9.24
C LYS A 136 -0.89 9.81 8.27
N GLN A 137 -1.77 10.73 8.65
CA GLN A 137 -2.82 11.22 7.75
C GLN A 137 -2.26 11.86 6.48
N GLN A 138 -1.14 12.59 6.56
CA GLN A 138 -0.49 13.14 5.37
C GLN A 138 0.08 12.04 4.46
N VAL A 139 0.69 11.01 5.05
CA VAL A 139 1.19 9.83 4.32
C VAL A 139 0.03 9.10 3.64
N ASP A 140 -1.05 8.83 4.37
CA ASP A 140 -2.23 8.14 3.87
C ASP A 140 -2.89 8.90 2.71
N ASN A 141 -3.03 10.23 2.82
CA ASN A 141 -3.58 11.05 1.72
C ASN A 141 -2.73 10.97 0.44
N VAL A 142 -1.40 10.96 0.57
CA VAL A 142 -0.51 10.80 -0.58
C VAL A 142 -0.62 9.37 -1.13
N ARG A 143 -0.68 8.37 -0.26
CA ARG A 143 -0.86 6.96 -0.63
C ARG A 143 -2.13 6.80 -1.47
N GLU A 144 -3.27 7.27 -0.99
CA GLU A 144 -4.56 7.21 -1.71
C GLU A 144 -4.49 7.90 -3.08
N THR A 145 -3.79 9.04 -3.17
CA THR A 145 -3.58 9.71 -4.46
C THR A 145 -2.77 8.87 -5.45
N ILE A 146 -1.76 8.14 -4.96
CA ILE A 146 -0.95 7.24 -5.79
C ILE A 146 -1.76 5.99 -6.17
N GLU A 147 -2.53 5.42 -5.23
CA GLU A 147 -3.42 4.29 -5.50
C GLU A 147 -4.42 4.62 -6.60
N GLY A 148 -5.10 5.77 -6.55
CA GLY A 148 -6.02 6.18 -7.61
C GLY A 148 -5.34 6.36 -8.98
N LYS A 149 -4.06 6.77 -9.02
CA LYS A 149 -3.28 6.77 -10.27
C LYS A 149 -3.00 5.35 -10.76
N LEU A 150 -2.65 4.44 -9.84
CA LEU A 150 -2.39 3.04 -10.17
C LEU A 150 -3.67 2.32 -10.63
N GLU A 151 -4.84 2.67 -10.11
CA GLU A 151 -6.13 2.20 -10.60
C GLU A 151 -6.37 2.62 -12.05
N ALA A 152 -6.13 3.89 -12.37
CA ALA A 152 -6.24 4.38 -13.75
C ALA A 152 -5.28 3.66 -14.71
N GLU A 153 -4.02 3.47 -14.30
CA GLU A 153 -3.04 2.68 -15.08
C GLU A 153 -3.48 1.22 -15.25
N GLN A 154 -4.05 0.63 -14.21
CA GLN A 154 -4.59 -0.73 -14.26
C GLN A 154 -5.76 -0.85 -15.24
N GLU A 155 -6.67 0.12 -15.23
CA GLU A 155 -7.79 0.18 -16.17
C GLU A 155 -7.29 0.30 -17.61
N GLU A 156 -6.41 1.26 -17.89
CA GLU A 156 -5.84 1.47 -19.23
C GLU A 156 -5.13 0.22 -19.75
N TRP A 157 -4.31 -0.43 -18.93
CA TRP A 157 -3.62 -1.65 -19.35
C TRP A 157 -4.55 -2.85 -19.49
N ASN A 158 -5.59 -2.96 -18.67
CA ASN A 158 -6.60 -4.00 -18.85
C ASN A 158 -7.34 -3.82 -20.18
N GLU A 159 -7.67 -2.59 -20.58
CA GLU A 159 -8.29 -2.31 -21.89
C GLU A 159 -7.38 -2.75 -23.05
N LYS A 160 -6.09 -2.39 -23.01
CA LYS A 160 -5.10 -2.81 -24.01
C LYS A 160 -4.97 -4.34 -24.09
N ILE A 161 -4.84 -5.00 -22.94
CA ILE A 161 -4.72 -6.46 -22.87
C ILE A 161 -5.97 -7.13 -23.42
N ASN A 162 -7.16 -6.63 -23.08
CA ASN A 162 -8.42 -7.18 -23.57
C ASN A 162 -8.55 -7.02 -25.09
N ALA A 163 -8.21 -5.85 -25.64
CA ALA A 163 -8.23 -5.61 -27.09
C ALA A 163 -7.28 -6.57 -27.83
N ALA A 164 -6.06 -6.75 -27.33
CA ALA A 164 -5.11 -7.72 -27.87
C ALA A 164 -5.59 -9.16 -27.73
N GLU A 165 -6.24 -9.51 -26.60
CA GLU A 165 -6.80 -10.85 -26.40
C GLU A 165 -7.97 -11.14 -27.36
N GLU A 166 -8.83 -10.15 -27.61
CA GLU A 166 -9.89 -10.26 -28.62
C GLU A 166 -9.31 -10.49 -30.01
N LEU A 167 -8.31 -9.70 -30.41
CA LEU A 167 -7.60 -9.90 -31.68
C LEU A 167 -6.99 -11.31 -31.75
N GLN A 168 -6.28 -11.74 -30.70
CA GLN A 168 -5.70 -13.08 -30.65
C GLN A 168 -6.74 -14.20 -30.79
N LYS A 169 -7.93 -14.04 -30.18
CA LYS A 169 -9.01 -15.02 -30.32
C LYS A 169 -9.50 -15.13 -31.76
N ILE A 170 -9.61 -14.01 -32.47
CA ILE A 170 -10.04 -13.99 -33.88
C ILE A 170 -8.98 -14.66 -34.76
N LEU A 171 -7.70 -14.37 -34.53
CA LEU A 171 -6.59 -14.98 -35.25
C LEU A 171 -6.35 -16.47 -34.86
N GLY A 172 -7.27 -17.10 -34.14
CA GLY A 172 -7.18 -18.51 -33.76
C GLY A 172 -6.10 -18.82 -32.71
N GLY A 173 -5.61 -17.82 -31.97
CA GLY A 173 -4.62 -17.98 -30.91
C GLY A 173 -3.27 -18.48 -31.41
N GLN A 174 -2.93 -18.22 -32.67
CA GLN A 174 -1.75 -18.79 -33.33
C GLN A 174 -0.43 -18.35 -32.68
N ASN A 175 -0.39 -17.18 -32.04
CA ASN A 175 0.78 -16.70 -31.32
C ASN A 175 0.75 -17.12 -29.84
N GLY A 176 1.23 -18.33 -29.57
CA GLY A 176 1.30 -18.88 -28.22
C GLY A 176 2.24 -18.13 -27.28
N ASP A 177 3.22 -17.39 -27.82
CA ASP A 177 4.16 -16.59 -27.03
C ASP A 177 3.48 -15.32 -26.54
N PHE A 178 2.79 -14.62 -27.44
CA PHE A 178 2.03 -13.43 -27.09
C PHE A 178 0.86 -13.76 -26.15
N SER A 179 0.13 -14.84 -26.39
CA SER A 179 -0.93 -15.31 -25.48
C SER A 179 -0.43 -15.56 -24.05
N ARG A 180 0.81 -16.07 -23.89
CA ARG A 180 1.45 -16.22 -22.57
C ARG A 180 1.79 -14.87 -21.96
N THR A 181 2.25 -13.91 -22.75
CA THR A 181 2.51 -12.53 -22.32
C THR A 181 1.24 -11.85 -21.83
N LEU A 182 0.13 -11.90 -22.58
CA LEU A 182 -1.18 -11.34 -22.19
C LEU A 182 -1.64 -11.88 -20.83
N ASN A 183 -1.62 -13.21 -20.67
CA ASN A 183 -2.00 -13.87 -19.44
C ASN A 183 -1.07 -13.48 -18.26
N HIS A 184 0.23 -13.35 -18.53
CA HIS A 184 1.18 -12.92 -17.52
C HIS A 184 0.89 -11.49 -17.03
N MET A 185 0.66 -10.55 -17.95
CA MET A 185 0.33 -9.16 -17.64
C MET A 185 -0.98 -9.06 -16.86
N TYR A 186 -2.04 -9.73 -17.34
CA TYR A 186 -3.34 -9.76 -16.66
C TYR A 186 -3.21 -10.26 -15.21
N LYS A 187 -2.41 -11.32 -14.98
CA LYS A 187 -2.16 -11.84 -13.63
C LYS A 187 -1.36 -10.88 -12.75
N LEU A 188 -0.41 -10.14 -13.31
CA LEU A 188 0.36 -9.15 -12.56
C LEU A 188 -0.55 -8.02 -12.10
N LEU A 189 -1.33 -7.42 -13.02
CA LEU A 189 -2.26 -6.34 -12.71
C LEU A 189 -3.27 -6.76 -11.65
N ASN A 190 -3.98 -7.87 -11.86
CA ASN A 190 -5.16 -8.19 -11.06
C ASN A 190 -4.88 -8.94 -9.75
N ARG A 191 -3.67 -9.48 -9.54
CA ARG A 191 -3.34 -10.25 -8.32
C ARG A 191 -2.35 -9.57 -7.39
N LYS A 192 -1.60 -8.57 -7.86
CA LYS A 192 -0.44 -8.03 -7.11
C LYS A 192 -0.39 -6.52 -7.00
N LEU A 193 -1.02 -5.77 -7.89
CA LEU A 193 -0.89 -4.31 -7.90
C LEU A 193 -1.26 -3.71 -6.54
N MET A 194 -2.40 -4.13 -5.96
CA MET A 194 -2.95 -3.56 -4.71
C MET A 194 -2.63 -4.35 -3.44
N LYS A 195 -1.59 -5.20 -3.45
CA LYS A 195 -1.13 -5.87 -2.22
C LYS A 195 0.29 -5.44 -1.92
N SER A 196 0.41 -4.37 -1.15
CA SER A 196 1.68 -3.85 -0.65
C SER A 196 2.43 -4.95 0.10
N THR A 197 3.49 -5.45 -0.52
CA THR A 197 4.38 -6.44 0.10
C THR A 197 5.82 -6.11 -0.31
N GLY A 198 6.60 -5.65 0.67
CA GLY A 198 7.97 -5.19 0.45
C GLY A 198 8.04 -3.91 -0.40
N THR A 199 9.11 -3.74 -1.17
CA THR A 199 9.45 -2.43 -1.77
C THR A 199 8.81 -2.13 -3.13
N GLY A 200 7.93 -2.99 -3.65
CA GLY A 200 7.34 -2.85 -5.00
C GLY A 200 8.32 -3.09 -6.17
N SER A 201 9.63 -3.07 -5.94
CA SER A 201 10.65 -3.34 -6.96
C SER A 201 10.48 -4.71 -7.65
N PRO A 202 10.17 -5.81 -6.94
CA PRO A 202 9.92 -7.10 -7.60
C PRO A 202 8.70 -7.09 -8.53
N PHE A 203 7.68 -6.27 -8.24
CA PHE A 203 6.57 -6.06 -9.16
C PHE A 203 7.04 -5.28 -10.38
N ALA A 204 7.69 -4.13 -10.18
CA ALA A 204 8.15 -3.26 -11.26
C ALA A 204 9.06 -4.00 -12.26
N SER A 205 10.00 -4.82 -11.78
CA SER A 205 10.85 -5.63 -12.67
C SER A 205 10.08 -6.66 -13.47
N LYS A 206 9.10 -7.35 -12.85
CA LYS A 206 8.26 -8.33 -13.56
C LYS A 206 7.37 -7.66 -14.60
N TRP A 207 6.82 -6.51 -14.24
CA TRP A 207 6.00 -5.71 -15.14
C TRP A 207 6.81 -5.21 -16.33
N LYS A 208 7.98 -4.61 -16.13
CA LYS A 208 8.86 -4.15 -17.22
C LYS A 208 9.26 -5.27 -18.17
N ASN A 209 9.56 -6.46 -17.64
CA ASN A 209 9.82 -7.63 -18.50
C ASN A 209 8.58 -8.04 -19.31
N ALA A 210 7.38 -7.97 -18.70
CA ALA A 210 6.14 -8.27 -19.40
C ALA A 210 5.83 -7.25 -20.49
N VAL A 211 6.04 -5.96 -20.23
CA VAL A 211 5.93 -4.88 -21.22
C VAL A 211 6.94 -5.05 -22.34
N SER A 212 8.19 -5.40 -22.05
CA SER A 212 9.19 -5.70 -23.09
C SER A 212 8.77 -6.85 -23.99
N ASN A 213 8.20 -7.93 -23.42
CA ASN A 213 7.67 -9.03 -24.23
C ASN A 213 6.45 -8.62 -25.04
N TRP A 214 5.58 -7.76 -24.48
CA TRP A 214 4.44 -7.18 -25.20
C TRP A 214 4.92 -6.35 -26.39
N GLU A 215 5.99 -5.56 -26.22
CA GLU A 215 6.57 -4.73 -27.26
C GLU A 215 7.16 -5.52 -28.44
N GLU A 216 7.54 -6.78 -28.25
CA GLU A 216 7.98 -7.67 -29.34
C GLU A 216 6.84 -8.05 -30.30
N HIS A 217 5.59 -7.77 -29.94
CA HIS A 217 4.39 -8.17 -30.67
C HIS A 217 3.54 -6.99 -31.15
N GLN A 218 4.14 -5.86 -31.54
CA GLN A 218 3.45 -4.61 -31.93
C GLN A 218 2.21 -4.82 -32.81
N SER A 219 2.30 -5.62 -33.88
CA SER A 219 1.19 -5.83 -34.80
C SER A 219 -0.01 -6.59 -34.21
N LEU A 220 0.11 -7.13 -32.99
CA LEU A 220 -0.93 -7.89 -32.31
C LEU A 220 -1.50 -7.13 -31.10
N GLN A 221 -1.02 -5.92 -30.84
CA GLN A 221 -1.41 -5.13 -29.67
C GLN A 221 -2.80 -4.49 -29.81
N SER A 222 -3.20 -4.17 -31.03
CA SER A 222 -4.50 -3.58 -31.34
C SER A 222 -4.95 -3.93 -32.76
N PHE A 223 -6.22 -3.69 -33.07
CA PHE A 223 -6.73 -3.83 -34.43
C PHE A 223 -6.09 -2.82 -35.38
N GLU A 224 -5.81 -1.61 -34.89
CA GLU A 224 -5.16 -0.54 -35.64
C GLU A 224 -3.72 -0.94 -36.02
N ASP A 225 -2.95 -1.48 -35.08
CA ASP A 225 -1.58 -1.94 -35.36
C ASP A 225 -1.57 -3.12 -36.35
N PHE A 226 -2.54 -4.03 -36.22
CA PHE A 226 -2.72 -5.14 -37.14
C PHE A 226 -3.12 -4.66 -38.54
N GLN A 227 -4.07 -3.72 -38.61
CA GLN A 227 -4.52 -3.09 -39.85
C GLN A 227 -3.36 -2.43 -40.58
N GLU A 228 -2.59 -1.59 -39.89
CA GLU A 228 -1.45 -0.89 -40.46
C GLU A 228 -0.39 -1.87 -40.96
N LYS A 229 -0.08 -2.91 -40.17
CA LYS A 229 0.91 -3.92 -40.53
C LYS A 229 0.57 -4.63 -41.85
N HIS A 230 -0.70 -4.95 -42.05
CA HIS A 230 -1.16 -5.75 -43.19
C HIS A 230 -1.80 -4.89 -44.30
N ASN A 231 -1.84 -3.56 -44.15
CA ASN A 231 -2.50 -2.63 -45.05
C ASN A 231 -3.96 -3.00 -45.34
N LEU A 232 -4.70 -3.38 -44.29
CA LEU A 232 -6.11 -3.72 -44.40
C LEU A 232 -6.96 -2.46 -44.50
N SER A 233 -8.03 -2.53 -45.29
CA SER A 233 -9.02 -1.47 -45.33
C SER A 233 -9.85 -1.41 -44.04
N ASP A 234 -10.40 -0.24 -43.71
CA ASP A 234 -11.31 -0.09 -42.56
C ASP A 234 -12.50 -1.06 -42.64
N SER A 235 -13.00 -1.30 -43.86
CA SER A 235 -14.08 -2.27 -44.11
C SER A 235 -13.65 -3.68 -43.73
N THR A 236 -12.45 -4.10 -44.13
CA THR A 236 -11.90 -5.42 -43.78
C THR A 236 -11.76 -5.57 -42.28
N VAL A 237 -11.30 -4.54 -41.56
CA VAL A 237 -11.16 -4.57 -40.10
C VAL A 237 -12.51 -4.70 -39.40
N GLU A 238 -13.55 -4.00 -39.87
CA GLU A 238 -14.90 -4.16 -39.34
C GLU A 238 -15.48 -5.55 -39.60
N ASP A 239 -15.16 -6.14 -40.76
CA ASP A 239 -15.51 -7.54 -41.05
C ASP A 239 -14.76 -8.50 -40.10
N VAL A 240 -13.48 -8.28 -39.81
CA VAL A 240 -12.69 -9.05 -38.81
C VAL A 240 -13.29 -8.91 -37.40
N LYS A 241 -13.70 -7.71 -36.99
CA LYS A 241 -14.38 -7.50 -35.70
C LYS A 241 -15.73 -8.21 -35.65
N THR A 242 -16.42 -8.31 -36.78
CA THR A 242 -17.69 -9.04 -36.89
C THR A 242 -17.49 -10.55 -36.74
N LEU A 243 -16.41 -11.14 -37.31
CA LEU A 243 -16.02 -12.54 -37.06
C LEU A 243 -15.89 -12.84 -35.57
N SER A 244 -15.30 -11.93 -34.81
CA SER A 244 -15.16 -12.05 -33.35
C SER A 244 -16.48 -12.29 -32.63
N LYS A 245 -17.55 -11.64 -33.12
CA LYS A 245 -18.87 -11.63 -32.47
C LYS A 245 -19.76 -12.79 -32.93
N SER A 246 -19.69 -13.19 -34.20
CA SER A 246 -20.58 -14.19 -34.79
C SER A 246 -19.96 -15.56 -35.00
N GLN A 247 -18.63 -15.71 -34.86
CA GLN A 247 -17.83 -16.91 -35.21
C GLN A 247 -17.97 -17.40 -36.66
N GLN A 248 -18.83 -16.77 -37.46
CA GLN A 248 -19.11 -17.10 -38.85
C GLN A 248 -19.43 -15.80 -39.60
N LEU A 249 -18.77 -15.61 -40.74
CA LEU A 249 -19.17 -14.64 -41.74
C LEU A 249 -19.74 -15.41 -42.92
N THR A 250 -20.92 -15.00 -43.40
CA THR A 250 -21.41 -15.51 -44.68
C THR A 250 -20.84 -14.67 -45.81
N LEU A 251 -20.75 -15.22 -47.02
CA LEU A 251 -20.38 -14.46 -48.23
C LEU A 251 -21.29 -13.25 -48.50
N ALA A 252 -22.47 -13.19 -47.89
CA ALA A 252 -23.38 -12.05 -47.99
C ALA A 252 -22.99 -10.90 -47.04
N ASP A 253 -22.21 -11.18 -46.00
CA ASP A 253 -21.82 -10.22 -44.97
C ASP A 253 -20.47 -9.54 -45.27
N VAL A 254 -19.73 -10.02 -46.29
CA VAL A 254 -18.34 -9.62 -46.55
C VAL A 254 -18.15 -9.23 -48.00
N SER A 255 -17.44 -8.13 -48.24
CA SER A 255 -17.07 -7.73 -49.59
C SER A 255 -16.01 -8.67 -50.20
N LEU A 256 -16.00 -8.83 -51.52
CA LEU A 256 -14.96 -9.62 -52.19
C LEU A 256 -13.57 -9.03 -51.95
N ASP A 257 -13.46 -7.71 -51.91
CA ASP A 257 -12.21 -6.99 -51.63
C ASP A 257 -11.72 -7.30 -50.21
N SER A 258 -12.61 -7.28 -49.21
CA SER A 258 -12.29 -7.68 -47.83
C SER A 258 -11.81 -9.13 -47.75
N LEU A 259 -12.48 -10.06 -48.46
CA LEU A 259 -12.08 -11.47 -48.51
C LEU A 259 -10.70 -11.67 -49.14
N GLU A 260 -10.40 -10.92 -50.20
CA GLU A 260 -9.07 -10.94 -50.81
C GLU A 260 -8.01 -10.41 -49.86
N GLU A 261 -8.29 -9.33 -49.12
CA GLU A 261 -7.38 -8.81 -48.11
C GLU A 261 -7.15 -9.80 -46.97
N MET A 262 -8.20 -10.40 -46.41
CA MET A 262 -8.09 -11.41 -45.35
C MET A 262 -7.29 -12.65 -45.79
N LYS A 263 -7.48 -13.11 -47.03
CA LYS A 263 -6.72 -14.25 -47.57
C LYS A 263 -5.25 -13.97 -47.87
N ARG A 264 -4.84 -12.70 -47.93
CA ARG A 264 -3.42 -12.33 -48.09
C ARG A 264 -2.66 -12.35 -46.77
N VAL A 265 -3.36 -12.50 -45.65
CA VAL A 265 -2.80 -12.51 -44.30
C VAL A 265 -2.92 -13.92 -43.74
N ASP A 266 -1.79 -14.60 -43.57
CA ASP A 266 -1.72 -16.01 -43.14
C ASP A 266 -2.51 -16.25 -41.83
N GLU A 267 -2.45 -15.27 -40.91
CA GLU A 267 -3.14 -15.29 -39.62
C GLU A 267 -4.67 -15.22 -39.76
N LEU A 268 -5.19 -14.52 -40.77
CA LEU A 268 -6.62 -14.40 -41.04
C LEU A 268 -7.13 -15.50 -41.98
N GLU A 269 -6.32 -15.98 -42.93
CA GLU A 269 -6.69 -17.08 -43.83
C GLU A 269 -7.14 -18.31 -43.02
N SER A 270 -6.43 -18.59 -41.92
CA SER A 270 -6.74 -19.69 -41.02
C SER A 270 -8.00 -19.48 -40.17
N ALA A 271 -8.39 -18.22 -39.95
CA ALA A 271 -9.54 -17.84 -39.12
C ALA A 271 -10.85 -17.78 -39.94
N VAL A 272 -10.76 -17.56 -41.25
CA VAL A 272 -11.91 -17.43 -42.14
C VAL A 272 -12.35 -18.80 -42.66
N GLU A 273 -13.28 -19.45 -41.96
CA GLU A 273 -14.02 -20.60 -42.50
C GLU A 273 -15.11 -20.12 -43.46
N LEU A 274 -14.87 -20.23 -44.78
CA LEU A 274 -15.88 -19.95 -45.80
C LEU A 274 -16.86 -21.12 -45.91
N SER A 275 -18.03 -20.99 -45.30
CA SER A 275 -19.18 -21.87 -45.59
C SER A 275 -20.00 -21.30 -46.75
N LEU A 276 -20.17 -22.11 -47.79
CA LEU A 276 -21.05 -21.85 -48.96
C LEU A 276 -22.53 -21.98 -48.62
#